data_AF-A0AAU5P7I0-F1
#
_entry.id   AF-A0AAU5P7I0-F1
#
_cell.length_a   1.000
_cell.length_b   1.000
_cell.length_c   1.000
_cell.angle_alpha   90.00
_cell.angle_beta   90.00
_cell.angle_gamma   90.00
#
_symmetry.space_group_name_H-M   'P 1'
#
loop_
_entity.id
_entity.type
_entity.pdbx_description
1 polymer ?
#
loop_
_entity_poly.entity_id
_entity_poly.type
_entity_poly.pdbx_seq_one_letter_code
_entity_poly.pdbx_strand_id
1 'polypeptide(L)'
;MTGVTALLDELQRTLPADSMSYTAKSEPWDVYEGYVFTLAVHAAAAAGANVEFRTVKGSRTSDLIFRTSPGNIWSTRREYTHALVSFPGAPELEIHIGVKVEGLSRVAHECDVLILWAAEAEYCRRNLCLPRTKFCVAAAECKFYASSPPLGAARGFEGLCVDLGKVGKKAVLVTNGQNPSSVRYLKKRRRVWEQNVLPGTAQVKALKEKFRDALRDHIVEFVPDYDV
;
A
#
# COMPACT_ATOMS: atom_id res chain seq x y z
N MET A 1 0.03 23.70 -5.28
CA MET A 1 -0.78 22.67 -4.60
C MET A 1 -1.36 21.77 -5.68
N THR A 2 -0.86 20.55 -5.82
CA THR A 2 -1.64 19.47 -6.44
C THR A 2 -2.79 19.18 -5.46
N GLY A 3 -3.98 19.66 -5.81
CA GLY A 3 -5.16 19.53 -4.95
C GLY A 3 -5.66 18.08 -4.89
N VAL A 4 -6.56 17.81 -3.94
CA VAL A 4 -7.31 16.54 -3.84
C VAL A 4 -7.91 16.13 -5.18
N THR A 5 -8.39 17.10 -5.97
CA THR A 5 -8.90 16.89 -7.33
C THR A 5 -7.92 16.17 -8.24
N ALA A 6 -6.65 16.57 -8.29
CA ALA A 6 -5.65 15.93 -9.15
C ALA A 6 -5.36 14.48 -8.74
N LEU A 7 -5.45 14.17 -7.45
CA LEU A 7 -5.33 12.79 -6.95
C LEU A 7 -6.56 11.96 -7.33
N LEU A 8 -7.76 12.54 -7.20
CA LEU A 8 -9.03 11.89 -7.59
C LEU A 8 -9.09 11.61 -9.09
N ASP A 9 -8.72 12.58 -9.92
CA ASP A 9 -8.69 12.43 -11.38
C ASP A 9 -7.75 11.29 -11.78
N GLU A 10 -6.57 11.23 -11.15
CA GLU A 10 -5.61 10.16 -11.40
C GLU A 10 -6.14 8.80 -10.92
N LEU A 11 -6.76 8.72 -9.74
CA LEU A 11 -7.45 7.53 -9.23
C LEU A 11 -8.50 7.01 -10.24
N GLN A 12 -9.39 7.89 -10.72
CA GLN A 12 -10.47 7.56 -11.66
C GLN A 12 -9.95 7.11 -13.02
N ARG A 13 -8.86 7.72 -13.49
CA ARG A 13 -8.22 7.37 -14.76
C ARG A 13 -7.50 6.02 -14.71
N THR A 14 -7.03 5.62 -13.54
CA THR A 14 -6.07 4.52 -13.39
C THR A 14 -6.69 3.21 -12.92
N LEU A 15 -7.81 3.25 -12.20
CA LEU A 15 -8.53 2.07 -11.76
C LEU A 15 -9.72 1.79 -12.68
N PRO A 16 -9.93 0.53 -13.13
CA PRO A 16 -11.12 0.15 -13.88
C PRO A 16 -12.32 -0.01 -12.92
N ALA A 17 -12.83 1.09 -12.41
CA ALA A 17 -13.92 1.16 -11.44
C ALA A 17 -15.14 1.88 -12.01
N ASP A 18 -16.35 1.37 -11.73
CA ASP A 18 -17.60 2.03 -12.09
C ASP A 18 -17.92 3.16 -11.10
N SER A 19 -17.58 2.95 -9.82
CA SER A 19 -17.70 3.96 -8.79
C SER A 19 -16.60 3.83 -7.73
N MET A 20 -16.32 4.92 -7.02
CA MET A 20 -15.37 4.94 -5.90
C MET A 20 -15.91 5.74 -4.73
N SER A 21 -15.59 5.31 -3.50
CA SER A 21 -16.03 5.98 -2.28
C SER A 21 -15.37 7.33 -2.01
N TYR A 22 -14.23 7.63 -2.65
CA TYR A 22 -13.57 8.92 -2.50
C TYR A 22 -14.27 10.01 -3.32
N THR A 23 -14.40 11.19 -2.73
CA THR A 23 -15.03 12.36 -3.35
C THR A 23 -14.20 13.61 -3.09
N ALA A 24 -14.55 14.74 -3.71
CA ALA A 24 -13.93 16.03 -3.42
C ALA A 24 -14.08 16.49 -1.96
N LYS A 25 -14.96 15.86 -1.17
CA LYS A 25 -15.15 16.10 0.26
C LYS A 25 -14.30 15.19 1.16
N SER A 26 -13.61 14.19 0.59
CA SER A 26 -12.72 13.30 1.33
C SER A 26 -11.49 14.04 1.80
N GLU A 27 -10.93 13.62 2.93
CA GLU A 27 -9.71 14.23 3.46
C GLU A 27 -8.52 14.00 2.51
N PRO A 28 -7.63 14.99 2.32
CA PRO A 28 -6.53 14.87 1.37
C PRO A 28 -5.59 13.70 1.63
N TRP A 29 -5.35 13.35 2.90
CA TRP A 29 -4.48 12.23 3.26
C TRP A 29 -5.12 10.87 2.92
N ASP A 30 -6.43 10.69 3.12
CA ASP A 30 -7.13 9.46 2.74
C ASP A 30 -7.06 9.23 1.21
N VAL A 31 -7.32 10.29 0.43
CA VAL A 31 -7.22 10.23 -1.03
C VAL A 31 -5.78 9.97 -1.48
N TYR A 32 -4.78 10.47 -0.73
CA TYR A 32 -3.38 10.21 -1.00
C TYR A 32 -3.00 8.74 -0.79
N GLU A 33 -3.52 8.07 0.24
CA GLU A 33 -3.37 6.62 0.43
C GLU A 33 -4.01 5.84 -0.72
N GLY A 34 -5.21 6.25 -1.14
CA GLY A 34 -5.87 5.77 -2.35
C GLY A 34 -4.99 5.86 -3.59
N TYR A 35 -4.38 7.03 -3.79
CA TYR A 35 -3.46 7.25 -4.90
C TYR A 35 -2.24 6.32 -4.85
N VAL A 36 -1.58 6.18 -3.70
CA VAL A 36 -0.43 5.27 -3.56
C VAL A 36 -0.83 3.82 -3.79
N PHE A 37 -2.03 3.42 -3.36
CA PHE A 37 -2.60 2.12 -3.67
C PHE A 37 -2.72 1.88 -5.18
N THR A 38 -3.16 2.86 -5.98
CA THR A 38 -3.25 2.68 -7.44
C THR A 38 -1.87 2.46 -8.06
N LEU A 39 -0.83 3.10 -7.51
CA LEU A 39 0.54 2.90 -7.96
C LEU A 39 1.03 1.47 -7.70
N ALA A 40 0.67 0.87 -6.56
CA ALA A 40 0.97 -0.53 -6.26
C ALA A 40 0.22 -1.49 -7.19
N VAL A 41 -1.08 -1.24 -7.43
CA VAL A 41 -1.90 -2.01 -8.39
C VAL A 41 -1.31 -1.93 -9.80
N HIS A 42 -0.88 -0.74 -10.23
CA HIS A 42 -0.23 -0.54 -11.52
C HIS A 42 1.10 -1.26 -11.64
N ALA A 43 1.90 -1.25 -10.58
CA ALA A 43 3.15 -1.99 -10.57
C ALA A 43 2.90 -3.50 -10.70
N ALA A 44 1.84 -4.03 -10.08
CA ALA A 44 1.45 -5.43 -10.25
C ALA A 44 1.00 -5.76 -11.68
N ALA A 45 0.11 -4.95 -12.26
CA ALA A 45 -0.33 -5.15 -13.64
C ALA A 45 0.85 -5.05 -14.64
N ALA A 46 1.75 -4.09 -14.43
CA ALA A 46 2.96 -3.94 -15.25
C ALA A 46 3.95 -5.10 -15.11
N ALA A 47 3.94 -5.78 -13.96
CA ALA A 47 4.70 -7.00 -13.71
C ALA A 47 4.02 -8.27 -14.24
N GLY A 48 2.96 -8.15 -15.05
CA GLY A 48 2.27 -9.28 -15.68
C GLY A 48 1.17 -9.92 -14.83
N ALA A 49 0.74 -9.29 -13.73
CA ALA A 49 -0.37 -9.80 -12.94
C ALA A 49 -1.71 -9.65 -13.66
N ASN A 50 -2.61 -10.60 -13.43
CA ASN A 50 -4.04 -10.35 -13.52
C ASN A 50 -4.51 -9.68 -12.23
N VAL A 51 -5.26 -8.57 -12.35
CA VAL A 51 -5.78 -7.82 -11.21
C VAL A 51 -7.29 -7.77 -11.27
N GLU A 52 -7.93 -8.12 -10.17
CA GLU A 52 -9.37 -7.92 -9.97
C GLU A 52 -9.64 -7.29 -8.59
N PHE A 53 -10.78 -6.62 -8.44
CA PHE A 53 -11.18 -6.06 -7.15
C PHE A 53 -12.22 -6.94 -6.49
N ARG A 54 -12.06 -7.15 -5.19
CA ARG A 54 -12.97 -7.93 -4.36
C ARG A 54 -13.39 -7.15 -3.13
N THR A 55 -14.62 -7.37 -2.68
CA THR A 55 -15.10 -6.89 -1.38
C THR A 55 -14.47 -7.71 -0.25
N VAL A 56 -14.59 -7.23 0.99
CA VAL A 56 -14.19 -7.96 2.20
C VAL A 56 -14.85 -9.34 2.32
N LYS A 57 -15.98 -9.56 1.65
CA LYS A 57 -16.69 -10.85 1.60
C LYS A 57 -16.17 -11.77 0.47
N GLY A 58 -15.24 -11.31 -0.34
CA GLY A 58 -14.64 -12.06 -1.46
C GLY A 58 -15.39 -11.96 -2.78
N SER A 59 -16.48 -11.19 -2.85
CA SER A 59 -17.23 -10.98 -4.09
C SER A 59 -16.48 -10.03 -5.02
N ARG A 60 -16.39 -10.36 -6.31
CA ARG A 60 -15.85 -9.46 -7.34
C ARG A 60 -16.72 -8.20 -7.47
N THR A 61 -16.11 -7.04 -7.62
CA THR A 61 -16.81 -5.74 -7.72
C THR A 61 -16.04 -4.76 -8.60
N SER A 62 -16.77 -3.82 -9.22
CA SER A 62 -16.25 -2.60 -9.86
C SER A 62 -16.59 -1.34 -9.04
N ASP A 63 -17.40 -1.47 -7.98
CA ASP A 63 -17.68 -0.41 -7.01
C ASP A 63 -16.66 -0.49 -5.88
N LEU A 64 -15.72 0.45 -5.85
CA LEU A 64 -14.58 0.42 -4.92
C LEU A 64 -14.87 1.25 -3.67
N ILE A 65 -14.78 0.60 -2.51
CA ILE A 65 -14.99 1.22 -1.20
C ILE A 65 -13.69 1.14 -0.41
N PHE A 66 -13.01 2.26 -0.27
CA PHE A 66 -11.75 2.35 0.44
C PHE A 66 -11.93 2.74 1.91
N ARG A 67 -10.93 2.38 2.72
CA ARG A 67 -10.87 2.82 4.13
C ARG A 67 -10.42 4.27 4.19
N THR A 68 -10.89 4.96 5.23
CA THR A 68 -10.51 6.34 5.60
C THR A 68 -10.06 6.39 7.06
N SER A 69 -9.72 5.22 7.61
CA SER A 69 -9.33 5.03 9.00
C SER A 69 -8.80 3.61 9.21
N PRO A 70 -7.87 3.42 10.15
CA PRO A 70 -7.33 2.10 10.50
C PRO A 70 -8.40 1.07 10.81
N GLY A 71 -8.28 -0.10 10.18
CA GLY A 71 -9.27 -1.16 10.33
C GLY A 71 -8.69 -2.56 10.33
N ASN A 72 -9.44 -3.47 10.96
CA ASN A 72 -9.17 -4.89 10.88
C ASN A 72 -9.58 -5.42 9.50
N ILE A 73 -8.83 -6.37 8.94
CA ILE A 73 -9.10 -6.92 7.60
C ILE A 73 -10.48 -7.61 7.49
N TRP A 74 -11.03 -8.10 8.61
CA TRP A 74 -12.36 -8.73 8.70
C TRP A 74 -13.50 -7.73 8.95
N SER A 75 -13.23 -6.44 9.09
CA SER A 75 -14.27 -5.46 9.39
C SER A 75 -15.27 -5.34 8.23
N THR A 76 -16.54 -5.58 8.53
CA THR A 76 -17.69 -5.48 7.61
C THR A 76 -18.51 -4.21 7.81
N ARG A 77 -17.98 -3.20 8.53
CA ARG A 77 -18.66 -1.90 8.75
C ARG A 77 -19.08 -1.24 7.42
N ARG A 78 -18.27 -1.46 6.39
CA ARG A 78 -18.59 -1.23 4.98
C ARG A 78 -18.11 -2.43 4.18
N GLU A 79 -18.56 -2.55 2.94
CA GLU A 79 -18.03 -3.55 2.01
C GLU A 79 -16.68 -3.10 1.43
N TYR A 80 -15.70 -2.90 2.31
CA TYR A 80 -14.37 -2.43 1.92
C TYR A 80 -13.77 -3.33 0.84
N THR A 81 -13.08 -2.72 -0.12
CA THR A 81 -12.52 -3.41 -1.28
C THR A 81 -11.00 -3.50 -1.21
N HIS A 82 -10.46 -4.53 -1.86
CA HIS A 82 -9.03 -4.75 -2.05
C HIS A 82 -8.78 -5.24 -3.48
N ALA A 83 -7.54 -5.12 -3.96
CA ALA A 83 -7.14 -5.76 -5.22
C ALA A 83 -6.65 -7.17 -4.93
N LEU A 84 -7.19 -8.18 -5.61
CA LEU A 84 -6.60 -9.50 -5.72
C LEU A 84 -5.67 -9.50 -6.94
N VAL A 85 -4.45 -9.99 -6.74
CA VAL A 85 -3.36 -9.97 -7.70
C VAL A 85 -2.87 -11.40 -7.88
N SER A 86 -2.98 -11.92 -9.10
CA SER A 86 -2.54 -13.27 -9.45
C SER A 86 -1.46 -13.27 -10.52
N PHE A 87 -0.40 -14.02 -10.27
CA PHE A 87 0.69 -14.27 -11.21
C PHE A 87 0.70 -15.76 -11.57
N PRO A 88 0.97 -16.13 -12.83
CA PRO A 88 1.13 -17.52 -13.20
C PRO A 88 2.21 -18.21 -12.34
N GLY A 89 1.85 -19.28 -11.62
CA GLY A 89 2.80 -20.10 -10.87
C GLY A 89 3.23 -19.57 -9.48
N ALA A 90 2.77 -18.39 -9.05
CA ALA A 90 3.05 -17.85 -7.72
C ALA A 90 1.78 -17.72 -6.88
N PRO A 91 1.87 -17.78 -5.53
CA PRO A 91 0.74 -17.54 -4.64
C PRO A 91 0.12 -16.16 -4.87
N GLU A 92 -1.22 -16.10 -4.85
CA GLU A 92 -1.97 -14.86 -4.99
C GLU A 92 -1.69 -13.88 -3.84
N LEU A 93 -1.74 -12.61 -4.17
CA LEU A 93 -1.56 -11.50 -3.25
C LEU A 93 -2.83 -10.65 -3.19
N GLU A 94 -3.02 -9.96 -2.07
CA GLU A 94 -3.99 -8.90 -1.93
C GLU A 94 -3.28 -7.57 -1.64
N ILE A 95 -3.73 -6.50 -2.28
CA ILE A 95 -3.31 -5.12 -1.97
C ILE A 95 -4.45 -4.44 -1.22
N HIS A 96 -4.15 -3.83 -0.08
CA HIS A 96 -5.11 -3.24 0.86
C HIS A 96 -4.77 -1.79 1.18
N ILE A 97 -5.78 -1.04 1.65
CA ILE A 97 -5.65 0.31 2.21
C ILE A 97 -6.06 0.30 3.69
N GLY A 98 -5.27 0.91 4.57
CA GLY A 98 -5.64 1.20 5.97
C GLY A 98 -5.92 -0.03 6.83
N VAL A 99 -5.19 -1.12 6.59
CA VAL A 99 -5.41 -2.41 7.27
C VAL A 99 -4.35 -2.63 8.35
N LYS A 100 -4.80 -3.10 9.52
CA LYS A 100 -3.91 -3.42 10.64
C LYS A 100 -3.21 -4.77 10.44
N VAL A 101 -1.96 -4.85 10.86
CA VAL A 101 -1.13 -6.06 10.95
C VAL A 101 -0.55 -6.20 12.36
N GLU A 102 -0.24 -7.43 12.77
CA GLU A 102 0.42 -7.70 14.04
C GLU A 102 1.95 -7.55 13.91
N GLY A 103 2.52 -6.56 14.60
CA GLY A 103 3.95 -6.36 14.71
C GLY A 103 4.64 -7.43 15.56
N LEU A 104 5.98 -7.46 15.53
CA LEU A 104 6.79 -8.39 16.33
C LEU A 104 6.57 -8.20 17.84
N SER A 105 6.26 -6.99 18.28
CA SER A 105 5.88 -6.67 19.65
C SER A 105 4.47 -7.14 20.04
N ARG A 106 3.72 -7.75 19.10
CA ARG A 106 2.27 -8.07 19.20
C ARG A 106 1.36 -6.84 19.27
N VAL A 107 1.89 -5.65 19.00
CA VAL A 107 1.09 -4.44 18.84
C VAL A 107 0.54 -4.38 17.41
N ALA A 108 -0.72 -3.96 17.29
CA ALA A 108 -1.34 -3.72 16.00
C ALA A 108 -0.78 -2.44 15.36
N HIS A 109 -0.28 -2.55 14.13
CA HIS A 109 0.15 -1.42 13.31
C HIS A 109 -0.75 -1.29 12.10
N GLU A 110 -1.17 -0.08 11.79
CA GLU A 110 -1.77 0.21 10.50
C GLU A 110 -0.71 0.19 9.40
N CYS A 111 -1.08 -0.33 8.23
CA CYS A 111 -0.35 -0.10 7.00
C CYS A 111 -1.28 0.65 6.05
N ASP A 112 -0.92 1.88 5.72
CA ASP A 112 -1.71 2.77 4.86
C ASP A 112 -1.93 2.10 3.49
N VAL A 113 -0.89 1.46 2.93
CA VAL A 113 -1.01 0.48 1.84
C VAL A 113 -0.25 -0.80 2.21
N LEU A 114 -0.86 -1.96 2.00
CA LEU A 114 -0.27 -3.27 2.34
C LEU A 114 -0.38 -4.23 1.16
N ILE A 115 0.70 -4.96 0.85
CA ILE A 115 0.69 -6.13 -0.03
C ILE A 115 0.89 -7.38 0.84
N LEU A 116 -0.06 -8.31 0.79
CA LEU A 116 -0.18 -9.44 1.70
C LEU A 116 -0.55 -10.71 0.93
N TRP A 117 -0.13 -11.88 1.39
CA TRP A 117 -0.61 -13.15 0.83
C TRP A 117 -2.13 -13.29 0.96
N ALA A 118 -2.80 -13.62 -0.14
CA ALA A 118 -4.27 -13.80 -0.15
C ALA A 118 -4.72 -14.88 0.84
N ALA A 119 -3.96 -15.98 0.97
CA ALA A 119 -4.26 -17.04 1.92
C ALA A 119 -4.22 -16.59 3.39
N GLU A 120 -3.27 -15.72 3.78
CA GLU A 120 -3.23 -15.15 5.13
C GLU A 120 -4.40 -14.18 5.32
N ALA A 121 -4.69 -13.35 4.33
CA ALA A 121 -5.81 -12.43 4.39
C ALA A 121 -7.15 -13.16 4.58
N GLU A 122 -7.39 -14.24 3.84
CA GLU A 122 -8.56 -15.09 3.98
C GLU A 122 -8.61 -15.78 5.36
N TYR A 123 -7.49 -16.33 5.80
CA TYR A 123 -7.37 -16.91 7.14
C TYR A 123 -7.75 -15.88 8.22
N CYS A 124 -7.20 -14.67 8.15
CA CYS A 124 -7.47 -13.58 9.08
C CYS A 124 -8.92 -13.11 9.05
N ARG A 125 -9.54 -13.05 7.87
CA ARG A 125 -10.96 -12.73 7.73
C ARG A 125 -11.86 -13.76 8.41
N ARG A 126 -11.56 -15.05 8.25
CA ARG A 126 -12.34 -16.15 8.85
C ARG A 126 -12.14 -16.29 10.36
N ASN A 127 -10.93 -16.01 10.85
CA ASN A 127 -10.55 -16.24 12.25
C ASN A 127 -10.55 -14.96 13.10
N LEU A 128 -10.91 -13.81 12.52
CA LEU A 128 -10.95 -12.52 13.20
C LEU A 128 -9.62 -12.15 13.89
N CYS A 129 -8.51 -12.46 13.25
CA CYS A 129 -7.16 -12.22 13.75
C CYS A 129 -6.35 -11.34 12.79
N LEU A 130 -5.38 -10.60 13.31
CA LEU A 130 -4.54 -9.71 12.50
C LEU A 130 -3.61 -10.52 11.58
N PRO A 131 -3.35 -10.05 10.34
CA PRO A 131 -2.30 -10.61 9.49
C PRO A 131 -0.94 -10.51 10.18
N ARG A 132 -0.14 -11.57 10.04
CA ARG A 132 1.22 -11.60 10.58
C ARG A 132 2.20 -10.99 9.58
N THR A 133 3.15 -10.21 10.09
CA THR A 133 4.21 -9.55 9.29
C THR A 133 5.00 -10.48 8.37
N LYS A 134 5.13 -11.77 8.70
CA LYS A 134 5.84 -12.75 7.86
C LYS A 134 5.16 -13.07 6.52
N PHE A 135 3.87 -12.76 6.38
CA PHE A 135 3.11 -12.94 5.13
C PHE A 135 2.91 -11.63 4.36
N CYS A 136 3.42 -10.52 4.90
CA CYS A 136 3.40 -9.23 4.25
C CYS A 136 4.58 -9.15 3.27
N VAL A 137 4.31 -8.80 2.02
CA VAL A 137 5.30 -8.68 0.94
C VAL A 137 5.94 -7.29 0.94
N ALA A 138 5.11 -6.25 1.06
CA ALA A 138 5.53 -4.86 1.13
C ALA A 138 4.46 -4.02 1.84
N ALA A 139 4.84 -2.83 2.28
CA ALA A 139 3.94 -1.83 2.83
C ALA A 139 4.35 -0.43 2.37
N ALA A 140 3.42 0.50 2.36
CA ALA A 140 3.72 1.92 2.27
C ALA A 140 3.07 2.66 3.43
N GLU A 141 3.86 3.51 4.08
CA GLU A 141 3.41 4.49 5.06
C GLU A 141 3.29 5.83 4.34
N CYS A 142 2.07 6.33 4.19
CA CYS A 142 1.75 7.54 3.46
C CYS A 142 1.65 8.72 4.43
N LYS A 143 2.28 9.84 4.07
CA LYS A 143 2.09 11.10 4.81
C LYS A 143 1.91 12.26 3.86
N PHE A 144 0.72 12.85 3.91
CA PHE A 144 0.35 14.04 3.16
C PHE A 144 0.40 15.27 4.05
N TYR A 145 1.16 16.29 3.66
CA TYR A 145 1.32 17.54 4.40
C TYR A 145 1.04 18.75 3.52
N ALA A 146 0.46 19.79 4.11
CA ALA A 146 0.35 21.11 3.47
C ALA A 146 1.70 21.85 3.41
N SER A 147 2.65 21.44 4.26
CA SER A 147 4.01 21.98 4.37
C SER A 147 5.06 20.88 4.22
N SER A 148 6.35 21.21 4.39
CA SER A 148 7.41 20.19 4.43
C SER A 148 7.12 19.14 5.53
N PRO A 149 7.26 17.83 5.24
CA PRO A 149 7.07 16.78 6.23
C PRO A 149 8.02 16.96 7.42
N PRO A 150 7.56 16.83 8.69
CA PRO A 150 8.42 16.94 9.84
C PRO A 150 9.39 15.75 9.94
N LEU A 151 10.56 15.95 10.55
CA LEU A 151 11.52 14.87 10.85
C LEU A 151 10.90 13.75 11.70
N GLY A 152 9.89 14.09 12.52
CA GLY A 152 9.14 13.13 13.33
C GLY A 152 8.52 12.00 12.51
N ALA A 153 8.06 12.27 11.28
CA ALA A 153 7.50 11.25 10.39
C ALA A 153 8.52 10.16 10.06
N ALA A 154 9.75 10.56 9.72
CA ALA A 154 10.84 9.61 9.44
C ALA A 154 11.27 8.80 10.67
N ARG A 155 11.23 9.40 11.86
CA ARG A 155 11.53 8.70 13.13
C ARG A 155 10.43 7.72 13.52
N GLY A 156 9.17 8.09 13.35
CA GLY A 156 8.04 7.19 13.58
C GLY A 156 8.07 6.00 12.64
N PHE A 157 8.33 6.27 11.35
CA PHE A 157 8.48 5.23 10.34
C PHE A 157 9.63 4.25 10.65
N GLU A 158 10.77 4.72 11.16
CA GLU A 158 11.84 3.83 11.62
C GLU A 158 11.35 2.86 12.69
N GLY A 159 10.58 3.33 13.67
CA GLY A 159 9.99 2.49 14.72
C GLY A 159 9.04 1.43 14.14
N LEU A 160 8.16 1.85 13.22
CA LEU A 160 7.28 0.95 12.48
C LEU A 160 8.09 -0.12 11.74
N CYS A 161 9.12 0.26 10.98
CA CYS A 161 9.95 -0.69 10.24
C CYS A 161 10.65 -1.71 11.14
N VAL A 162 11.05 -1.33 12.36
CA VAL A 162 11.62 -2.27 13.33
C VAL A 162 10.58 -3.31 13.73
N ASP A 163 9.36 -2.87 14.06
CA ASP A 163 8.33 -3.77 14.55
C ASP A 163 7.64 -4.59 13.46
N LEU A 164 7.70 -4.13 12.20
CA LEU A 164 7.31 -4.91 11.03
C LEU A 164 8.35 -5.99 10.64
N GLY A 165 9.54 -6.01 11.26
CA GLY A 165 10.54 -7.05 11.02
C GLY A 165 11.04 -7.11 9.58
N LYS A 166 10.90 -8.27 8.93
CA LYS A 166 11.41 -8.48 7.55
C LYS A 166 10.72 -7.57 6.54
N VAL A 167 9.40 -7.44 6.59
CA VAL A 167 8.66 -6.56 5.66
C VAL A 167 9.02 -5.09 5.89
N GLY A 168 9.45 -4.70 7.09
CA GLY A 168 9.97 -3.36 7.38
C GLY A 168 11.21 -2.95 6.57
N LYS A 169 11.90 -3.88 5.88
CA LYS A 169 12.95 -3.57 4.90
C LYS A 169 12.40 -3.23 3.51
N LYS A 170 11.19 -3.68 3.20
CA LYS A 170 10.44 -3.42 1.97
C LYS A 170 9.33 -2.38 2.16
N ALA A 171 9.10 -1.94 3.40
CA ALA A 171 8.23 -0.83 3.71
C ALA A 171 8.82 0.48 3.18
N VAL A 172 7.98 1.34 2.60
CA VAL A 172 8.39 2.62 2.02
C VAL A 172 7.67 3.77 2.73
N LEU A 173 8.40 4.78 3.20
CA LEU A 173 7.79 6.05 3.61
C LEU A 173 7.53 6.89 2.36
N VAL A 174 6.27 7.20 2.09
CA VAL A 174 5.83 7.94 0.90
C VAL A 174 5.26 9.28 1.33
N THR A 175 5.77 10.37 0.75
CA THR A 175 5.34 11.73 1.10
C THR A 175 5.14 12.62 -0.11
N ASN A 176 4.17 13.54 -0.02
CA ASN A 176 3.84 14.50 -1.07
C ASN A 176 4.80 15.71 -1.12
N GLY A 177 5.65 15.88 -0.11
CA GLY A 177 6.67 16.93 -0.02
C GLY A 177 8.04 16.38 0.34
N GLN A 178 9.05 17.25 0.43
CA GLN A 178 10.42 16.84 0.76
C GLN A 178 10.91 17.37 2.11
N ASN A 179 11.80 16.62 2.72
CA ASN A 179 12.61 17.05 3.85
C ASN A 179 14.00 16.40 3.79
N PRO A 180 15.07 17.16 3.47
CA PRO A 180 16.44 16.63 3.38
C PRO A 180 16.97 16.01 4.68
N SER A 181 16.53 16.49 5.84
CA SER A 181 16.92 15.91 7.14
C SER A 181 16.31 14.52 7.33
N SER A 182 15.05 14.33 6.89
CA SER A 182 14.42 13.00 6.86
C SER A 182 15.16 12.05 5.93
N VAL A 183 15.55 12.50 4.74
CA VAL A 183 16.36 11.69 3.79
C VAL A 183 17.69 11.27 4.41
N ARG A 184 18.44 12.20 5.02
CA ARG A 184 19.71 11.87 5.69
C ARG A 184 19.52 10.84 6.81
N TYR A 185 18.45 10.98 7.60
CA TYR A 185 18.12 10.06 8.68
C TYR A 185 17.80 8.65 8.14
N LEU A 186 16.86 8.54 7.19
CA LEU A 186 16.41 7.27 6.62
C LEU A 186 17.54 6.55 5.88
N LYS A 187 18.37 7.30 5.13
CA LYS A 187 19.57 6.77 4.47
C LYS A 187 20.53 6.12 5.47
N LYS A 188 20.82 6.79 6.59
CA LYS A 188 21.70 6.23 7.64
C LYS A 188 21.12 4.97 8.29
N ARG A 189 19.80 4.83 8.33
CA ARG A 189 19.07 3.67 8.85
C ARG A 189 18.79 2.58 7.81
N ARG A 190 19.16 2.80 6.55
CA ARG A 190 18.87 1.91 5.41
C ARG A 190 17.37 1.63 5.26
N ARG A 191 16.54 2.64 5.47
CA ARG A 191 15.09 2.57 5.18
C ARG A 191 14.79 2.99 3.77
N VAL A 192 13.65 2.56 3.24
CA VAL A 192 13.20 2.93 1.90
C VAL A 192 12.24 4.12 2.02
N TRP A 193 12.38 5.10 1.13
CA TRP A 193 11.54 6.29 1.11
C TRP A 193 11.34 6.77 -0.32
N GLU A 194 10.24 7.51 -0.53
CA GLU A 194 10.03 8.35 -1.70
C GLU A 194 9.37 9.68 -1.26
N GLN A 195 9.93 10.79 -1.73
CA GLN A 195 9.46 12.15 -1.40
C GLN A 195 8.99 12.88 -2.65
N ASN A 196 8.10 13.85 -2.52
CA ASN A 196 7.46 14.52 -3.66
C ASN A 196 6.72 13.55 -4.60
N VAL A 197 6.13 12.48 -4.06
CA VAL A 197 5.30 11.57 -4.87
C VAL A 197 3.95 12.23 -5.08
N LEU A 198 3.74 12.74 -6.29
CA LEU A 198 2.55 13.44 -6.75
C LEU A 198 2.35 13.10 -8.24
N PRO A 199 1.12 13.16 -8.78
CA PRO A 199 0.88 12.91 -10.19
C PRO A 199 1.82 13.72 -11.09
N GLY A 200 2.44 13.03 -12.06
CA GLY A 200 3.38 13.63 -13.01
C GLY A 200 4.82 13.81 -12.53
N THR A 201 5.16 13.51 -11.27
CA THR A 201 6.56 13.60 -10.81
C THR A 201 7.37 12.35 -11.15
N ALA A 202 8.69 12.50 -11.30
CA ALA A 202 9.58 11.36 -11.54
C ALA A 202 9.56 10.33 -10.39
N GLN A 203 9.24 10.78 -9.17
CA GLN A 203 9.17 9.93 -7.98
C GLN A 203 7.98 8.95 -8.02
N VAL A 204 6.97 9.19 -8.87
CA VAL A 204 5.93 8.20 -9.16
C VAL A 204 6.55 6.94 -9.78
N LYS A 205 7.45 7.11 -10.74
CA LYS A 205 8.16 5.97 -11.37
C LYS A 205 9.03 5.25 -10.34
N ALA A 206 9.79 6.01 -9.55
CA ALA A 206 10.66 5.44 -8.51
C ALA A 206 9.88 4.67 -7.41
N LEU A 207 8.66 5.08 -7.10
CA LEU A 207 7.79 4.34 -6.18
C LEU A 207 7.22 3.07 -6.82
N LYS A 208 6.74 3.16 -8.07
CA LYS A 208 6.28 1.97 -8.82
C LYS A 208 7.38 0.91 -8.95
N GLU A 209 8.63 1.34 -9.18
CA GLU A 209 9.79 0.43 -9.22
C GLU A 209 9.98 -0.31 -7.88
N LYS A 210 9.80 0.33 -6.73
CA LYS A 210 9.89 -0.35 -5.42
C LYS A 210 8.80 -1.39 -5.22
N PHE A 211 7.57 -1.07 -5.63
CA PHE A 211 6.49 -2.06 -5.59
C PHE A 211 6.76 -3.22 -6.54
N ARG A 212 7.21 -2.93 -7.78
CA ARG A 212 7.59 -3.95 -8.76
C ARG A 212 8.72 -4.84 -8.22
N ASP A 213 9.76 -4.28 -7.62
CA ASP A 213 10.88 -5.06 -7.08
C ASP A 213 10.42 -5.95 -5.92
N ALA A 214 9.54 -5.47 -5.05
CA ALA A 214 8.97 -6.30 -3.98
C ALA A 214 8.08 -7.45 -4.52
N LEU A 215 7.31 -7.19 -5.57
CA LEU A 215 6.51 -8.21 -6.26
C LEU A 215 7.39 -9.22 -6.98
N ARG A 216 8.43 -8.77 -7.70
CA ARG A 216 9.42 -9.63 -8.35
C ARG A 216 10.05 -10.58 -7.36
N ASP A 217 10.54 -10.08 -6.23
CA ASP A 217 11.11 -10.91 -5.17
C ASP A 217 10.15 -12.02 -4.71
N HIS A 218 8.85 -11.71 -4.60
CA HIS A 218 7.82 -12.70 -4.27
C HIS A 218 7.66 -13.72 -5.39
N ILE A 219 7.55 -13.27 -6.65
CA ILE A 219 7.33 -14.16 -7.79
C ILE A 219 8.50 -15.13 -7.97
N VAL A 220 9.74 -14.63 -7.96
CA VAL A 220 10.95 -15.45 -8.22
C VAL A 220 11.24 -16.48 -7.14
N GLU A 221 10.64 -16.34 -5.94
CA GLU A 221 10.66 -17.37 -4.90
C GLU A 221 9.92 -18.64 -5.35
N PHE A 222 8.90 -18.51 -6.20
CA PHE A 222 8.06 -19.62 -6.70
C PHE A 222 8.28 -19.93 -8.17
N VAL A 223 8.69 -18.94 -8.97
CA VAL A 223 8.90 -19.03 -10.42
C VAL A 223 10.27 -18.40 -10.75
N PRO A 224 11.39 -19.13 -10.57
CA PRO A 224 12.74 -18.56 -10.66
C PRO A 224 13.09 -17.91 -12.00
N ASP A 225 12.49 -18.39 -13.10
CA ASP A 225 12.74 -17.91 -14.47
C ASP A 225 11.76 -16.82 -14.92
N TYR A 226 11.00 -16.21 -14.00
CA TYR A 226 10.04 -15.16 -14.34
C TYR A 226 10.75 -13.85 -14.70
N ASP A 227 10.50 -13.35 -15.91
CA ASP A 227 11.00 -12.06 -16.40
C ASP A 227 10.01 -10.94 -16.06
N VAL A 228 10.47 -9.89 -15.37
CA VAL A 228 9.66 -8.76 -14.86
C VAL A 228 10.15 -7.44 -15.44
#